data_AF-A0A9D2RC40-F1
#
_entry.id   AF-A0A9D2RC40-F1
#
_cell.length_a   1.000
_cell.length_b   1.000
_cell.length_c   1.000
_cell.angle_alpha   90.00
_cell.angle_beta   90.00
_cell.angle_gamma   90.00
#
_symmetry.space_group_name_H-M   'P 1'
#
loop_
_entity.id
_entity.type
_entity.pdbx_description
1 polymer ?
#
loop_
_entity_poly.entity_id
_entity_poly.type
_entity_poly.pdbx_seq_one_letter_code
_entity_poly.pdbx_strand_id
1 'polypeptide(L)'
;MNYEKVIINTLDSFGVSRSYTGYNYVVYGLLLILEDSERIECITKTLYLDVAKHFHTNWNCVEKNMRTVVNHVWDSHNTELLEIIFSRSGRNRKPTNKEFLKYMYDYITRFDNEVLIADRRIPMICPVSNAYCEALSTFYIKLLQIYEKR
;
A
#
# COMPACT_ATOMS: atom_id res chain seq x y z
N MET A 1 -4.23 -13.27 -1.47
CA MET A 1 -2.90 -12.68 -1.74
C MET A 1 -2.15 -12.53 -0.42
N ASN A 2 -0.82 -12.66 -0.37
CA ASN A 2 -0.08 -12.41 0.89
C ASN A 2 0.27 -10.91 0.96
N TYR A 3 -0.64 -10.09 1.49
CA TYR A 3 -0.48 -8.64 1.60
C TYR A 3 0.74 -8.25 2.44
N GLU A 4 1.03 -9.01 3.51
CA GLU A 4 2.20 -8.79 4.35
C GLU A 4 3.49 -8.81 3.50
N LYS A 5 3.64 -9.81 2.62
CA LYS A 5 4.79 -9.90 1.71
C LYS A 5 4.87 -8.72 0.74
N VAL A 6 3.74 -8.23 0.23
CA VAL A 6 3.69 -7.06 -0.65
C VAL A 6 4.13 -5.80 0.10
N ILE A 7 3.60 -5.58 1.31
CA ILE A 7 3.97 -4.44 2.16
C ILE A 7 5.48 -4.45 2.44
N ILE A 8 5.99 -5.60 2.90
CA ILE A 8 7.42 -5.79 3.23
C ILE A 8 8.31 -5.49 2.03
N ASN A 9 8.01 -6.09 0.87
CA ASN A 9 8.79 -5.88 -0.36
C ASN A 9 8.76 -4.41 -0.80
N THR A 10 7.62 -3.73 -0.63
CA THR A 10 7.49 -2.31 -0.95
C THR A 10 8.36 -1.44 -0.03
N LEU A 11 8.31 -1.67 1.28
CA LEU A 11 9.15 -0.92 2.25
C LEU A 11 10.64 -1.19 2.05
N ASP A 12 11.02 -2.43 1.76
CA ASP A 12 12.40 -2.80 1.44
C ASP A 12 12.88 -2.11 0.16
N SER A 13 12.01 -1.96 -0.84
CA SER A 13 12.32 -1.26 -2.10
C SER A 13 12.55 0.24 -1.91
N PHE A 14 12.07 0.80 -0.80
CA PHE A 14 12.39 2.17 -0.36
C PHE A 14 13.67 2.24 0.47
N GLY A 15 14.27 1.12 0.85
CA GLY A 15 15.48 1.05 1.67
C GLY A 15 15.24 1.26 3.18
N VAL A 16 14.00 1.08 3.66
CA VAL A 16 13.71 1.20 5.09
C VAL A 16 14.28 -0.01 5.83
N SER A 17 15.15 0.22 6.82
CA SER A 17 15.73 -0.88 7.61
C SER A 17 14.66 -1.60 8.44
N ARG A 18 14.62 -2.93 8.33
CA ARG A 18 13.76 -3.82 9.13
C ARG A 18 14.08 -3.80 10.63
N SER A 19 15.28 -3.36 11.02
CA SER A 19 15.66 -3.21 12.43
C SER A 19 14.98 -2.01 13.10
N TYR A 20 14.43 -1.08 12.30
CA TYR A 20 13.77 0.10 12.83
C TYR A 20 12.36 -0.24 13.32
N THR A 21 12.04 0.10 14.56
CA THR A 21 10.75 -0.24 15.19
C THR A 21 9.55 0.26 14.38
N GLY A 22 9.66 1.45 13.77
CA GLY A 22 8.62 2.00 12.91
C GLY A 22 8.28 1.13 11.70
N TYR A 23 9.22 0.30 11.22
CA TYR A 23 8.98 -0.62 10.11
C TYR A 23 7.85 -1.59 10.47
N ASN A 24 7.98 -2.28 11.60
CA ASN A 24 6.98 -3.25 12.07
C ASN A 24 5.64 -2.58 12.39
N TYR A 25 5.67 -1.34 12.89
CA TYR A 25 4.45 -0.57 13.13
C TYR A 25 3.70 -0.28 11.84
N VAL A 26 4.40 0.12 10.77
CA VAL A 26 3.78 0.35 9.45
C VAL A 26 3.24 -0.94 8.86
N VAL A 27 4.00 -2.05 8.91
CA VAL A 27 3.54 -3.35 8.40
C VAL A 27 2.25 -3.78 9.11
N TYR A 28 2.28 -3.84 10.44
CA TYR A 28 1.13 -4.25 11.23
C TYR A 28 -0.05 -3.28 11.07
N GLY A 29 0.22 -1.97 11.04
CA GLY A 29 -0.80 -0.95 10.83
C GLY A 29 -1.49 -1.08 9.46
N LEU A 30 -0.74 -1.35 8.39
CA LEU A 30 -1.32 -1.58 7.06
C LEU A 30 -2.14 -2.87 7.01
N LEU A 31 -1.73 -3.93 7.71
CA LEU A 31 -2.52 -5.14 7.82
C LEU A 31 -3.86 -4.90 8.53
N LEU A 32 -3.87 -4.11 9.62
CA LEU A 32 -5.11 -3.71 10.30
C LEU A 32 -6.02 -2.86 9.40
N ILE A 33 -5.44 -1.97 8.59
CA ILE A 33 -6.20 -1.16 7.63
C ILE A 33 -6.80 -2.02 6.51
N LEU A 34 -6.09 -3.06 6.07
CA LEU A 34 -6.60 -4.01 5.07
C LEU A 34 -7.74 -4.86 5.61
N GLU A 35 -7.74 -5.14 6.92
CA GLU A 35 -8.86 -5.80 7.60
C GLU A 35 -10.07 -4.86 7.74
N ASP A 36 -9.82 -3.60 8.12
CA ASP A 36 -10.85 -2.58 8.28
C ASP A 36 -10.36 -1.19 7.82
N SER A 37 -10.81 -0.79 6.64
CA SER A 37 -10.42 0.46 6.00
C SER A 37 -10.88 1.72 6.74
N GLU A 38 -11.91 1.63 7.61
CA GLU A 38 -12.41 2.79 8.38
C GLU A 38 -11.36 3.33 9.37
N ARG A 39 -10.38 2.50 9.74
CA ARG A 39 -9.25 2.85 10.62
C ARG A 39 -8.40 3.99 10.08
N ILE A 40 -8.36 4.20 8.76
CA ILE A 40 -7.67 5.34 8.14
C ILE A 40 -8.33 6.65 8.59
N GLU A 41 -9.64 6.67 8.82
CA GLU A 41 -10.34 7.93 9.08
C GLU A 41 -9.95 8.55 10.42
N CYS A 42 -9.73 7.72 11.45
CA CYS A 42 -9.34 8.17 12.78
C CYS A 42 -8.12 7.42 13.33
N ILE A 43 -6.96 7.54 12.67
CA ILE A 43 -5.75 6.78 13.02
C ILE A 43 -5.32 6.91 14.49
N THR A 44 -5.48 8.06 15.13
CA THR A 44 -5.02 8.27 16.52
C THR A 44 -5.84 7.48 17.54
N LYS A 45 -7.16 7.37 17.31
CA LYS A 45 -8.09 6.72 18.26
C LYS A 45 -8.38 5.27 17.91
N THR A 46 -7.95 4.80 16.75
CA THR A 46 -8.17 3.42 16.29
C THR A 46 -6.81 2.76 16.07
N LEU A 47 -6.19 3.00 14.92
CA LEU A 47 -4.98 2.36 14.47
C LEU A 47 -3.82 2.45 15.47
N TYR A 48 -3.47 3.65 15.93
CA TYR A 48 -2.32 3.85 16.82
C TYR A 48 -2.52 3.19 18.17
N LEU A 49 -3.75 3.13 18.69
CA LEU A 49 -4.04 2.43 19.95
C LEU A 49 -3.88 0.91 19.78
N ASP A 50 -4.35 0.34 18.67
CA ASP A 50 -4.23 -1.10 18.43
C ASP A 50 -2.80 -1.53 18.16
N VAL A 51 -2.04 -0.76 17.38
CA VAL A 51 -0.59 -0.97 17.20
C VAL A 51 0.13 -0.83 18.55
N ALA A 52 -0.19 0.20 19.34
CA ALA A 52 0.44 0.42 20.63
C ALA A 52 0.17 -0.75 21.60
N LYS A 53 -1.07 -1.26 21.62
CA LYS A 53 -1.45 -2.42 22.43
C LYS A 53 -0.70 -3.67 22.00
N HIS A 54 -0.56 -3.91 20.70
CA HIS A 54 0.16 -5.07 20.15
C HIS A 54 1.64 -5.06 20.51
N PHE A 55 2.31 -3.90 20.38
CA PHE A 55 3.74 -3.76 20.64
C PHE A 55 4.08 -3.31 22.07
N HIS A 56 3.12 -3.33 22.99
CA HIS A 56 3.28 -2.91 24.38
C HIS A 56 3.95 -1.52 24.53
N THR A 57 3.50 -0.57 23.71
CA THR A 57 4.00 0.81 23.69
C THR A 57 2.84 1.80 23.86
N ASN A 58 3.07 3.09 23.62
CA ASN A 58 2.04 4.12 23.62
C ASN A 58 1.83 4.69 22.20
N TRP A 59 0.65 5.26 21.97
CA TRP A 59 0.26 5.79 20.65
C TRP A 59 1.17 6.92 20.15
N ASN A 60 1.74 7.73 21.05
CA ASN A 60 2.71 8.78 20.70
C ASN A 60 4.00 8.18 20.14
N CYS A 61 4.48 7.08 20.73
CA CYS A 61 5.63 6.33 20.22
C CYS A 61 5.32 5.72 18.85
N VAL A 62 4.12 5.18 18.65
CA VAL A 62 3.69 4.66 17.34
C VAL A 62 3.73 5.76 16.28
N GLU A 63 3.08 6.90 16.53
CA GLU A 63 3.02 8.03 15.60
C GLU A 63 4.42 8.52 15.20
N LYS A 64 5.30 8.75 16.19
CA LYS A 64 6.66 9.24 15.96
C LYS A 64 7.50 8.25 15.16
N ASN A 65 7.44 6.96 15.49
CA ASN A 65 8.20 5.94 14.76
C ASN A 65 7.67 5.77 13.33
N MET A 66 6.35 5.79 13.13
CA MET A 66 5.78 5.79 11.78
C MET A 66 6.22 7.03 10.99
N ARG A 67 6.23 8.22 11.62
CA ARG A 67 6.68 9.46 10.97
C ARG A 67 8.11 9.35 10.45
N THR A 68 9.00 8.73 11.22
CA THR A 68 10.38 8.49 10.78
C THR A 68 10.43 7.56 9.57
N VAL A 69 9.59 6.52 9.50
CA VAL A 69 9.48 5.67 8.30
C VAL A 69 9.01 6.50 7.11
N VAL A 70 7.99 7.34 7.27
CA VAL A 70 7.51 8.23 6.21
C VAL A 70 8.61 9.15 5.71
N ASN A 71 9.43 9.69 6.62
CA ASN A 71 10.59 10.50 6.25
C ASN A 71 11.58 9.70 5.40
N HIS A 72 11.97 8.50 5.84
CA HIS A 72 12.89 7.65 5.09
C HIS A 72 12.37 7.26 3.72
N VAL A 73 11.08 6.92 3.61
CA VAL A 73 10.46 6.59 2.33
C VAL A 73 10.51 7.82 1.40
N TRP A 74 10.11 9.00 1.89
CA TRP A 74 10.11 10.20 1.08
C TRP A 74 11.49 10.63 0.59
N ASP A 75 12.52 10.39 1.41
CA ASP A 75 13.92 10.71 1.09
C ASP A 75 14.61 9.55 0.32
N SER A 76 13.85 8.54 -0.15
CA SER A 76 14.36 7.37 -0.87
C SER A 76 14.85 7.72 -2.28
N HIS A 77 15.88 7.01 -2.74
CA HIS A 77 16.41 7.13 -4.10
C HIS A 77 15.52 6.45 -5.16
N ASN A 78 14.55 5.63 -4.73
CA ASN A 78 13.62 4.96 -5.62
C ASN A 78 12.49 5.93 -6.05
N THR A 79 12.86 6.91 -6.88
CA THR A 79 11.96 7.97 -7.33
C THR A 79 10.82 7.43 -8.19
N GLU A 80 11.05 6.39 -8.98
CA GLU A 80 10.00 5.75 -9.79
C GLU A 80 8.88 5.18 -8.91
N LEU A 81 9.23 4.40 -7.88
CA LEU A 81 8.24 3.84 -6.97
C LEU A 81 7.56 4.92 -6.13
N LEU A 82 8.30 5.96 -5.73
CA LEU A 82 7.73 7.13 -5.07
C LEU A 82 6.65 7.78 -5.95
N GLU A 83 6.93 8.00 -7.23
CA GLU A 83 5.98 8.59 -8.17
C GLU A 83 4.74 7.70 -8.36
N ILE A 84 4.92 6.38 -8.49
CA ILE A 84 3.81 5.43 -8.64
C ILE A 84 2.85 5.49 -7.45
N ILE A 85 3.37 5.59 -6.22
CA ILE A 85 2.57 5.52 -5.00
C ILE A 85 2.02 6.90 -4.62
N PHE A 86 2.81 7.97 -4.72
CA PHE A 86 2.50 9.26 -4.10
C PHE A 86 2.12 10.39 -5.08
N SER A 87 2.45 10.29 -6.37
CA SER A 87 2.30 11.43 -7.31
C SER A 87 0.92 11.61 -7.94
N ARG A 88 -0.02 10.70 -7.69
CA ARG A 88 -1.42 10.84 -8.15
C ARG A 88 -2.16 12.05 -7.57
N SER A 89 -1.59 12.71 -6.55
CA SER A 89 -2.22 13.84 -5.86
C SER A 89 -1.59 15.21 -6.18
N GLY A 90 -0.61 15.29 -7.09
CA GLY A 90 0.00 16.57 -7.50
C GLY A 90 0.74 17.32 -6.39
N ARG A 91 1.43 16.61 -5.47
CA ARG A 91 2.03 17.23 -4.28
C ARG A 91 3.56 17.18 -4.28
N ASN A 92 4.15 18.37 -4.33
CA ASN A 92 5.57 18.63 -4.06
C ASN A 92 5.94 18.56 -2.56
N ARG A 93 5.20 17.79 -1.73
CA ARG A 93 5.44 17.77 -0.27
C ARG A 93 5.33 16.37 0.33
N LYS A 94 6.15 16.15 1.35
CA LYS A 94 6.17 14.94 2.19
C LYS A 94 4.78 14.65 2.77
N PRO A 95 4.26 13.42 2.68
CA PRO A 95 2.93 13.07 3.20
C PRO A 95 2.93 13.02 4.73
N THR A 96 1.75 13.26 5.33
CA THR A 96 1.51 12.93 6.74
C THR A 96 1.39 11.41 6.93
N ASN A 97 1.45 10.91 8.16
CA ASN A 97 1.25 9.48 8.43
C ASN A 97 -0.09 8.96 7.89
N LYS A 98 -1.19 9.73 8.06
CA LYS A 98 -2.52 9.36 7.53
C LYS A 98 -2.47 9.22 6.00
N GLU A 99 -1.90 10.21 5.33
CA GLU A 99 -1.78 10.23 3.86
C GLU A 99 -0.89 9.10 3.36
N PHE A 100 0.27 8.89 3.99
CA PHE A 100 1.17 7.79 3.66
C PHE A 100 0.48 6.43 3.75
N LEU A 101 -0.19 6.14 4.88
CA LEU A 101 -0.90 4.88 5.07
C LEU A 101 -2.03 4.71 4.04
N LYS A 102 -2.73 5.80 3.71
CA LYS A 102 -3.77 5.79 2.67
C LYS A 102 -3.20 5.47 1.28
N TYR A 103 -2.11 6.13 0.88
CA TYR A 103 -1.49 5.88 -0.43
C TYR A 103 -0.91 4.48 -0.54
N MET A 104 -0.30 3.97 0.54
CA MET A 104 0.16 2.58 0.61
C MET A 104 -1.01 1.60 0.50
N TYR A 105 -2.10 1.83 1.23
CA TYR A 105 -3.32 1.02 1.12
C TYR A 105 -3.90 1.01 -0.30
N ASP A 106 -4.04 2.19 -0.92
CA ASP A 106 -4.53 2.33 -2.29
C ASP A 106 -3.61 1.60 -3.29
N TYR A 107 -2.29 1.67 -3.09
CA TYR A 107 -1.31 0.95 -3.91
C TYR A 107 -1.43 -0.57 -3.75
N ILE A 108 -1.50 -1.07 -2.51
CA ILE A 108 -1.56 -2.50 -2.19
C ILE A 108 -2.86 -3.13 -2.72
N THR A 109 -4.01 -2.50 -2.47
CA THR A 109 -5.33 -2.98 -2.93
C THR A 109 -5.48 -2.88 -4.44
N ARG A 110 -4.75 -1.97 -5.10
CA ARG A 110 -4.71 -1.92 -6.57
C ARG A 110 -4.02 -3.14 -7.19
N PHE A 111 -3.12 -3.84 -6.49
CA PHE A 111 -2.57 -5.10 -7.02
C PHE A 111 -3.59 -6.23 -7.12
N ASP A 112 -4.66 -6.24 -6.31
CA ASP A 112 -5.73 -7.23 -6.47
C ASP A 112 -6.46 -7.06 -7.80
N ASN A 113 -6.27 -5.91 -8.44
CA ASN A 113 -6.91 -5.49 -9.66
C ASN A 113 -6.00 -5.67 -10.90
N GLU A 114 -4.80 -6.24 -10.72
CA GLU A 114 -3.86 -6.55 -11.80
C GLU A 114 -3.96 -8.02 -12.20
N VAL A 115 -4.14 -8.29 -13.50
CA VAL A 115 -4.09 -9.65 -14.04
C VAL A 115 -2.70 -9.90 -14.62
N LEU A 116 -2.13 -11.08 -14.36
CA LEU A 116 -0.93 -11.55 -15.03
C LEU A 116 -1.29 -11.98 -16.45
N ILE A 117 -0.78 -11.24 -17.43
CA ILE A 117 -0.98 -11.52 -18.86
C ILE A 117 0.40 -11.67 -19.49
N ALA A 118 0.75 -12.90 -19.92
CA ALA A 118 2.03 -13.18 -20.60
C ALA A 118 3.25 -12.56 -19.88
N ASP A 119 3.37 -12.83 -18.57
CA ASP A 119 4.41 -12.30 -17.66
C ASP A 119 4.40 -10.78 -17.40
N ARG A 120 3.40 -10.05 -17.91
CA ARG A 120 3.19 -8.63 -17.60
C ARG A 120 2.01 -8.45 -16.67
N ARG A 121 2.18 -7.62 -15.62
CA ARG A 121 1.08 -7.21 -14.75
C ARG A 121 0.31 -6.09 -15.43
N ILE A 122 -0.94 -6.36 -15.81
CA ILE A 122 -1.80 -5.38 -16.47
C ILE A 122 -2.89 -4.94 -15.49
N PRO A 123 -2.95 -3.65 -15.11
CA PRO A 123 -4.00 -3.14 -14.24
C PRO A 123 -5.34 -3.14 -14.97
N MET A 124 -6.30 -3.91 -14.45
CA MET A 124 -7.67 -3.98 -14.95
C MET A 124 -8.51 -2.85 -14.38
N ILE A 125 -8.20 -1.63 -14.81
CA ILE A 125 -8.92 -0.44 -14.38
C ILE A 125 -9.97 -0.10 -15.43
N CYS A 126 -11.21 0.07 -14.97
CA CYS A 126 -12.29 0.55 -15.81
C CYS A 126 -11.98 1.97 -16.28
N PRO A 127 -11.95 2.25 -17.59
CA PRO A 127 -11.68 3.59 -18.11
C PRO A 127 -12.76 4.61 -17.75
N VAL A 128 -13.95 4.16 -17.32
CA VAL A 128 -15.09 5.02 -16.97
C VAL A 128 -15.09 5.37 -15.48
N SER A 129 -14.91 4.40 -14.60
CA SER A 129 -14.95 4.64 -13.14
C SER A 129 -13.58 4.85 -12.51
N ASN A 130 -12.50 4.58 -13.26
CA ASN A 130 -11.13 4.53 -12.75
C ASN A 130 -10.95 3.58 -11.54
N ALA A 131 -11.90 2.65 -11.37
CA ALA A 131 -11.89 1.60 -10.37
C ALA A 131 -11.73 0.23 -11.04
N TYR A 132 -11.41 -0.79 -10.25
CA TYR A 132 -11.39 -2.15 -10.76
C TYR A 132 -12.77 -2.59 -11.21
N CYS A 133 -12.80 -3.35 -12.30
CA CYS A 133 -14.01 -3.98 -12.80
C CYS A 133 -13.78 -5.48 -12.94
N GLU A 134 -14.43 -6.25 -12.06
CA GLU A 134 -14.36 -7.72 -12.06
C GLU A 134 -14.85 -8.31 -13.40
N ALA A 135 -15.87 -7.69 -14.01
CA ALA A 135 -16.36 -8.09 -15.33
C ALA A 135 -15.29 -7.86 -16.42
N LEU A 136 -14.54 -6.76 -16.35
CA LEU A 136 -13.45 -6.46 -17.29
C LEU A 136 -12.28 -7.43 -17.11
N SER A 137 -11.88 -7.69 -15.86
CA SER A 137 -10.87 -8.70 -15.51
C SER A 137 -11.24 -10.08 -16.06
N THR A 138 -12.47 -10.54 -15.81
CA THR A 138 -13.00 -11.82 -16.30
C THR A 138 -13.03 -11.88 -17.83
N PHE A 139 -13.42 -10.79 -18.48
CA PHE A 139 -13.44 -10.68 -19.94
C PHE A 139 -12.03 -10.86 -20.54
N TYR A 140 -11.04 -10.12 -20.02
CA TYR A 140 -9.65 -10.22 -20.51
C TYR A 140 -9.07 -11.61 -20.27
N ILE A 141 -9.31 -12.23 -19.12
CA ILE A 141 -8.87 -13.61 -18.83
C ILE A 141 -9.46 -14.60 -19.85
N LYS A 142 -10.76 -14.51 -20.13
CA LYS A 142 -11.41 -15.37 -21.14
C LYS A 142 -10.86 -15.14 -22.54
N LEU A 143 -10.61 -13.88 -22.91
CA LEU A 143 -10.08 -13.53 -24.23
C LEU A 143 -8.67 -14.10 -24.44
N LEU A 144 -7.85 -14.13 -23.39
CA LEU A 144 -6.51 -14.74 -23.43
C LEU A 144 -6.55 -16.27 -23.57
N GLN A 145 -7.45 -16.94 -22.85
CA GLN A 145 -7.66 -18.38 -22.99
C GLN A 145 -8.07 -18.79 -24.41
N ILE A 146 -8.73 -17.89 -25.15
CA ILE A 146 -9.06 -18.10 -26.57
C ILE A 146 -7.82 -17.94 -27.45
N TYR A 147 -6.92 -17.01 -27.11
CA TYR A 147 -5.72 -16.73 -27.90
C TYR A 147 -4.62 -17.79 -27.71
N GLU A 148 -4.44 -18.33 -26.51
CA GLU A 148 -3.48 -19.41 -26.22
C GLU A 148 -3.92 -20.79 -26.75
N LYS A 149 -5.20 -20.95 -27.10
CA LYS A 149 -5.75 -22.19 -27.70
C LYS A 149 -5.68 -22.22 -29.24
N ARG A 150 -5.05 -21.23 -29.87
CA ARG A 150 -4.77 -21.17 -31.31
C ARG A 150 -3.28 -21.35 -31.56
#